data_AF-A0A920VYK8-F1
#
_entry.id   AF-A0A920VYK8-F1
#
_cell.length_a   1.000
_cell.length_b   1.000
_cell.length_c   1.000
_cell.angle_alpha   90.00
_cell.angle_beta   90.00
_cell.angle_gamma   90.00
#
_symmetry.space_group_name_H-M   'P 1'
#
loop_
_entity.id
_entity.type
_entity.pdbx_description
1 polymer ?
#
loop_
_entity_poly.entity_id
_entity_poly.type
_entity_poly.pdbx_seq_one_letter_code
_entity_poly.pdbx_strand_id
1 'polypeptide(L)'
;MGFGLVGLAVLGLGGIYIILDVLLPGIEKHILMEVMAGFGLGGSSIALFGRVSGGIFTKAADVGADLVGKVEQGIPEDDPRNPAVIADNVGDNVGDVAGMGADLFGSCAESTCAALVIGAVAFATNLEALLFPILISAVGIPVSLVTMFTARVKEEKDVAPALKRLLIVATGLSAAAMYFVSMWALPESFEINGEVYTNWMSFSVT
;
A
#
# COMPACT_ATOMS: atom_id res chain seq x y z
N MET A 1 1.20 8.71 -8.65
CA MET A 1 1.95 7.73 -7.83
C MET A 1 1.05 6.61 -7.30
N GLY A 2 0.11 6.88 -6.38
CA GLY A 2 -0.67 5.84 -5.69
C GLY A 2 -1.28 4.72 -6.56
N PHE A 3 -2.02 5.06 -7.63
CA PHE A 3 -2.58 4.06 -8.55
C PHE A 3 -1.53 3.16 -9.20
N GLY A 4 -0.38 3.71 -9.55
CA GLY A 4 0.71 2.95 -10.16
C GLY A 4 1.31 1.93 -9.18
N LEU A 5 1.50 2.32 -7.91
CA LEU A 5 2.06 1.43 -6.90
C LEU A 5 1.11 0.28 -6.56
N VAL A 6 -0.14 0.60 -6.22
CA VAL A 6 -1.14 -0.42 -5.86
C VAL A 6 -1.45 -1.30 -7.08
N GLY A 7 -1.53 -0.71 -8.27
CA GLY A 7 -1.70 -1.46 -9.51
C GLY A 7 -0.54 -2.43 -9.77
N LEU A 8 0.71 -2.01 -9.60
CA LEU A 8 1.88 -2.88 -9.73
C LEU A 8 1.91 -3.97 -8.64
N ALA A 9 1.51 -3.67 -7.40
CA ALA A 9 1.42 -4.65 -6.33
C ALA A 9 0.38 -5.74 -6.65
N VAL A 10 -0.83 -5.33 -7.07
CA VAL A 10 -1.91 -6.27 -7.42
C VAL A 10 -1.55 -7.09 -8.66
N LEU A 11 -1.02 -6.46 -9.71
CA LEU A 11 -0.56 -7.15 -10.92
C LEU A 11 0.62 -8.09 -10.63
N GLY A 12 1.55 -7.68 -9.77
CA GLY A 12 2.69 -8.49 -9.35
C GLY A 12 2.25 -9.73 -8.57
N LEU A 13 1.39 -9.55 -7.56
CA LEU A 13 0.82 -10.64 -6.77
C LEU A 13 0.02 -11.62 -7.63
N GLY A 14 -0.89 -11.11 -8.47
CA GLY A 14 -1.70 -11.94 -9.36
C GLY A 14 -0.86 -12.63 -10.44
N GLY A 15 0.12 -11.93 -11.02
CA GLY A 15 1.03 -12.48 -12.02
C GLY A 15 1.92 -13.59 -11.46
N ILE A 16 2.51 -13.38 -10.28
CA ILE A 16 3.33 -14.38 -9.60
C ILE A 16 2.47 -15.59 -9.21
N TYR A 17 1.26 -15.37 -8.70
CA TYR A 17 0.32 -16.46 -8.42
C TYR A 17 0.09 -17.34 -9.66
N ILE A 18 -0.26 -16.74 -10.80
CA ILE A 18 -0.50 -17.47 -12.06
C ILE A 18 0.76 -18.21 -12.52
N ILE A 19 1.92 -17.56 -12.46
CA ILE A 19 3.19 -18.17 -12.87
C ILE A 19 3.51 -19.39 -11.99
N LEU A 20 3.37 -19.26 -10.67
CA LEU A 20 3.66 -20.35 -9.75
C LEU A 20 2.66 -21.50 -9.90
N ASP A 21 1.38 -21.21 -10.11
CA ASP A 21 0.35 -22.24 -10.32
C ASP A 21 0.59 -23.07 -11.60
N VAL A 22 1.09 -22.41 -12.67
CA VAL A 22 1.44 -23.08 -13.93
C VAL A 22 2.76 -23.84 -13.83
N LEU A 23 3.77 -23.29 -13.14
CA LEU A 23 5.10 -23.91 -13.02
C LEU A 23 5.10 -25.10 -12.07
N LEU A 24 4.25 -25.08 -11.04
CA LEU A 24 4.19 -26.07 -9.98
C LEU A 24 2.79 -26.71 -9.90
N PRO A 25 2.32 -27.38 -10.97
CA PRO A 25 0.99 -27.95 -11.00
C PRO A 25 0.86 -29.06 -9.95
N GLY A 26 -0.18 -28.97 -9.12
CA GLY A 26 -0.49 -29.97 -8.10
C GLY A 26 0.19 -29.78 -6.74
N ILE A 27 0.93 -28.68 -6.54
CA ILE A 27 1.37 -28.29 -5.19
C ILE A 27 0.17 -27.84 -4.35
N GLU A 28 0.20 -28.19 -3.07
CA GLU A 28 -0.79 -27.75 -2.10
C GLU A 28 -0.85 -26.22 -2.03
N LYS A 29 -2.06 -25.66 -2.09
CA LYS A 29 -2.27 -24.21 -2.13
C LYS A 29 -1.67 -23.48 -0.91
N HIS A 30 -1.57 -24.14 0.24
CA HIS A 30 -0.90 -23.62 1.42
C HIS A 30 0.59 -23.33 1.15
N ILE A 31 1.33 -24.29 0.60
CA ILE A 31 2.75 -24.14 0.25
C ILE A 31 2.91 -23.05 -0.81
N LEU A 32 2.00 -22.98 -1.79
CA LEU A 32 1.99 -21.93 -2.81
C LEU A 32 1.90 -20.53 -2.18
N MET A 33 1.00 -20.34 -1.21
CA MET A 33 0.86 -19.05 -0.52
C MET A 33 2.03 -18.71 0.39
N GLU A 34 2.66 -19.71 1.03
CA GLU A 34 3.91 -19.50 1.77
C GLU A 34 5.04 -18.99 0.87
N VAL A 35 5.19 -19.56 -0.33
CA VAL A 35 6.15 -19.06 -1.33
C VAL A 35 5.82 -17.63 -1.73
N MET A 36 4.53 -17.28 -1.87
CA MET A 36 4.13 -15.90 -2.15
C MET A 36 4.47 -14.92 -1.02
N ALA A 37 4.60 -15.37 0.23
CA ALA A 37 5.07 -14.50 1.32
C ALA A 37 6.48 -13.93 1.05
N GLY A 38 7.29 -14.64 0.25
CA GLY A 38 8.58 -14.15 -0.23
C GLY A 38 8.48 -12.87 -1.08
N PHE A 39 7.35 -12.64 -1.76
CA PHE A 39 7.12 -11.39 -2.51
C PHE A 39 7.03 -10.19 -1.56
N GLY A 40 6.28 -10.31 -0.47
CA GLY A 40 6.18 -9.27 0.56
C GLY A 40 7.52 -9.01 1.22
N LEU A 41 8.22 -10.08 1.64
CA LEU A 41 9.56 -9.99 2.24
C LEU A 41 10.56 -9.25 1.33
N GLY A 42 10.56 -9.56 0.03
CA GLY A 42 11.41 -8.88 -0.95
C GLY A 42 11.09 -7.40 -1.08
N GLY A 43 9.79 -7.06 -1.16
CA GLY A 43 9.32 -5.68 -1.22
C GLY A 43 9.79 -4.84 -0.04
N SER A 44 9.56 -5.31 1.19
CA SER A 44 9.94 -4.58 2.40
C SER A 44 11.44 -4.54 2.64
N SER A 45 12.18 -5.57 2.22
CA SER A 45 13.65 -5.56 2.29
C SER A 45 14.22 -4.40 1.46
N ILE A 46 13.73 -4.21 0.22
CA ILE A 46 14.14 -3.08 -0.63
C ILE A 46 13.61 -1.76 -0.08
N ALA A 47 12.38 -1.73 0.43
CA ALA A 47 11.80 -0.54 1.04
C ALA A 47 12.59 -0.04 2.24
N LEU A 48 13.09 -0.93 3.09
CA LEU A 48 13.93 -0.61 4.23
C LEU A 48 15.17 0.17 3.79
N PHE A 49 15.92 -0.34 2.80
CA PHE A 49 17.10 0.33 2.30
C PHE A 49 16.76 1.65 1.59
N GLY A 50 15.69 1.69 0.78
CA GLY A 50 15.26 2.90 0.08
C GLY A 50 14.87 4.02 1.05
N ARG A 51 14.09 3.70 2.08
CA ARG A 51 13.63 4.66 3.09
C ARG A 51 14.76 5.14 3.99
N VAL A 52 15.64 4.25 4.44
CA VAL A 52 16.78 4.64 5.30
C VAL A 52 17.79 5.48 4.51
N SER A 53 18.20 5.04 3.32
CA SER A 53 19.18 5.78 2.52
C SER A 53 18.64 7.12 2.02
N GLY A 54 17.41 7.14 1.50
CA GLY A 54 16.76 8.38 1.05
C GLY A 54 16.47 9.34 2.22
N GLY A 55 16.06 8.81 3.37
CA GLY A 55 15.84 9.58 4.59
C GLY A 55 17.12 10.24 5.12
N ILE A 56 18.23 9.50 5.13
CA ILE A 56 19.55 10.06 5.51
C ILE A 56 19.95 11.15 4.52
N PHE A 57 19.82 10.90 3.21
CA PHE A 57 20.20 11.86 2.18
C PHE A 57 19.40 13.16 2.30
N THR A 58 18.06 13.07 2.35
CA THR A 58 17.19 14.24 2.40
C THR A 58 17.38 15.02 3.69
N LYS A 59 17.43 14.36 4.86
CA LYS A 59 17.55 15.07 6.14
C LYS A 59 18.93 15.65 6.40
N ALA A 60 19.99 15.06 5.84
CA ALA A 60 21.31 15.69 5.89
C ALA A 60 21.37 16.96 5.03
N ALA A 61 20.72 16.96 3.87
CA ALA A 61 20.68 18.11 2.96
C ALA A 61 19.78 19.24 3.49
N ASP A 62 18.53 18.91 3.86
CA ASP A 62 17.52 19.81 4.45
C ASP A 62 18.09 20.55 5.67
N VAL A 63 18.54 19.82 6.69
CA VAL A 63 19.10 20.42 7.92
C VAL A 63 20.35 21.26 7.64
N GLY A 64 21.20 20.84 6.70
CA GLY A 64 22.40 21.60 6.31
C GLY A 64 22.07 22.89 5.56
N ALA A 65 21.13 22.83 4.62
CA ALA A 65 20.68 23.97 3.83
C ALA A 65 20.02 25.02 4.71
N ASP A 66 19.13 24.58 5.59
CA ASP A 66 18.35 25.46 6.46
C ASP A 66 19.16 26.13 7.54
N LEU A 67 20.02 25.38 8.25
CA LEU A 67 20.80 25.95 9.34
C LEU A 67 21.78 27.00 8.82
N VAL A 68 22.56 26.69 7.78
CA VAL A 68 23.55 27.62 7.26
C VAL A 68 22.88 28.77 6.49
N GLY A 69 21.87 28.47 5.69
CA GLY A 69 21.15 29.48 4.89
C GLY A 69 20.34 30.44 5.76
N LYS A 70 19.35 29.91 6.48
CA LYS A 70 18.37 30.73 7.21
C LYS A 70 18.95 31.29 8.51
N VAL A 71 19.67 30.48 9.29
CA VAL A 71 20.09 30.84 10.65
C VAL A 71 21.42 31.59 10.67
N GLU A 72 22.42 31.11 9.93
CA GLU A 72 23.76 31.73 9.95
C GLU A 72 23.91 32.90 8.96
N GLN A 73 23.49 32.70 7.71
CA GLN A 73 23.66 33.69 6.64
C GLN A 73 22.46 34.63 6.47
N GLY A 74 21.31 34.30 7.08
CA GLY A 74 20.08 35.09 6.99
C GLY A 74 19.53 35.21 5.57
N ILE A 75 19.85 34.26 4.69
CA ILE A 75 19.30 34.20 3.34
C ILE A 75 17.98 33.41 3.35
N PRO A 76 17.08 33.64 2.38
CA PRO A 76 15.82 32.90 2.28
C PRO A 76 16.02 31.38 2.16
N GLU A 77 14.97 30.65 2.50
CA GLU A 77 14.81 29.22 2.15
C GLU A 77 14.94 29.00 0.64
N ASP A 78 15.52 27.86 0.24
CA ASP A 78 15.72 27.48 -1.16
C ASP A 78 16.47 28.52 -2.01
N ASP A 79 17.30 29.35 -1.38
CA ASP A 79 18.04 30.38 -2.11
C ASP A 79 19.08 29.74 -3.05
N PRO A 80 19.14 30.13 -4.33
CA PRO A 80 20.04 29.53 -5.32
C PRO A 80 21.54 29.76 -5.01
N ARG A 81 21.87 30.66 -4.08
CA ARG A 81 23.25 30.88 -3.60
C ARG A 81 23.70 29.80 -2.62
N ASN A 82 22.76 29.07 -2.01
CA ASN A 82 23.05 28.00 -1.08
C ASN A 82 23.34 26.69 -1.86
N PRO A 83 24.57 26.15 -1.79
CA PRO A 83 24.94 24.97 -2.57
C PRO A 83 24.21 23.69 -2.14
N ALA A 84 23.61 23.67 -0.95
CA ALA A 84 22.89 22.50 -0.44
C ALA A 84 21.46 22.37 -0.99
N VAL A 85 20.88 23.42 -1.56
CA VAL A 85 19.46 23.45 -2.00
C VAL A 85 19.16 22.43 -3.10
N ILE A 86 20.13 22.16 -3.99
CA ILE A 86 19.96 21.11 -5.01
C ILE A 86 19.90 19.72 -4.35
N ALA A 87 20.74 19.47 -3.36
CA ALA A 87 20.73 18.20 -2.64
C ALA A 87 19.45 18.02 -1.83
N ASP A 88 18.91 19.11 -1.28
CA ASP A 88 17.65 19.12 -0.53
C ASP A 88 16.47 18.72 -1.43
N ASN A 89 16.28 19.44 -2.54
CA ASN A 89 15.22 19.15 -3.51
C ASN A 89 15.36 17.77 -4.18
N VAL A 90 16.60 17.29 -4.39
CA VAL A 90 16.83 15.89 -4.82
C VAL A 90 16.43 14.92 -3.71
N GLY A 91 16.74 15.26 -2.47
CA GLY A 91 16.37 14.51 -1.27
C GLY A 91 14.88 14.28 -1.16
N ASP A 92 14.04 15.29 -1.38
CA ASP A 92 12.58 15.14 -1.34
C ASP A 92 12.09 14.07 -2.33
N ASN A 93 12.69 14.01 -3.52
CA ASN A 93 12.32 13.01 -4.52
C ASN A 93 12.85 11.61 -4.17
N VAL A 94 14.06 11.51 -3.60
CA VAL A 94 14.70 10.23 -3.28
C VAL A 94 14.14 9.62 -1.98
N GLY A 95 13.98 10.43 -0.95
CA GLY A 95 13.45 10.02 0.35
C GLY A 95 11.92 10.00 0.36
N ASP A 96 11.31 11.18 0.22
CA ASP A 96 9.89 11.37 0.51
C ASP A 96 8.98 10.79 -0.59
N VAL A 97 9.47 10.72 -1.84
CA VAL A 97 8.72 10.09 -2.94
C VAL A 97 9.12 8.63 -3.14
N ALA A 98 10.38 8.35 -3.49
CA ALA A 98 10.79 6.98 -3.83
C ALA A 98 10.81 6.06 -2.60
N GLY A 99 11.33 6.52 -1.46
CA GLY A 99 11.34 5.78 -0.20
C GLY A 99 9.93 5.50 0.34
N MET A 100 9.06 6.53 0.39
CA MET A 100 7.65 6.34 0.79
C MET A 100 6.91 5.40 -0.17
N GLY A 101 7.21 5.50 -1.47
CA GLY A 101 6.61 4.62 -2.46
C GLY A 101 6.95 3.15 -2.23
N ALA A 102 8.22 2.83 -2.04
CA ALA A 102 8.65 1.46 -1.75
C ALA A 102 8.05 0.93 -0.44
N ASP A 103 7.95 1.78 0.60
CA ASP A 103 7.35 1.44 1.90
C ASP A 103 5.86 1.07 1.78
N LEU A 104 5.08 1.87 1.05
CA LEU A 104 3.66 1.59 0.82
C LEU A 104 3.45 0.34 -0.05
N PHE A 105 4.33 0.10 -1.03
CA PHE A 105 4.31 -1.14 -1.80
C PHE A 105 4.56 -2.36 -0.92
N GLY A 106 5.61 -2.32 -0.09
CA GLY A 106 5.94 -3.40 0.85
C GLY A 106 4.79 -3.69 1.81
N SER A 107 4.21 -2.65 2.40
CA SER A 107 3.04 -2.75 3.28
C SER A 107 1.84 -3.41 2.59
N CYS A 108 1.54 -3.03 1.35
CA CYS A 108 0.45 -3.62 0.56
C CYS A 108 0.73 -5.10 0.22
N ALA A 109 1.97 -5.41 -0.17
CA ALA A 109 2.38 -6.76 -0.53
C ALA A 109 2.33 -7.70 0.69
N GLU A 110 2.94 -7.31 1.81
CA GLU A 110 3.00 -8.12 3.02
C GLU A 110 1.63 -8.36 3.65
N SER A 111 0.81 -7.32 3.81
CA SER A 111 -0.55 -7.48 4.36
C SER A 111 -1.40 -8.41 3.51
N THR A 112 -1.29 -8.31 2.19
CA THR A 112 -2.01 -9.21 1.27
C THR A 112 -1.47 -10.64 1.36
N CYS A 113 -0.14 -10.82 1.36
CA CYS A 113 0.48 -12.14 1.50
C CYS A 113 0.16 -12.81 2.84
N ALA A 114 0.17 -12.07 3.95
CA ALA A 114 -0.18 -12.59 5.27
C ALA A 114 -1.63 -13.11 5.28
N ALA A 115 -2.57 -12.34 4.72
CA ALA A 115 -3.95 -12.77 4.58
C ALA A 115 -4.11 -14.00 3.66
N LEU A 116 -3.31 -14.10 2.59
CA LEU A 116 -3.32 -15.26 1.69
C LEU A 116 -2.82 -16.53 2.35
N VAL A 117 -1.75 -16.45 3.16
CA VAL A 117 -1.21 -17.60 3.90
C VAL A 117 -2.25 -18.12 4.90
N ILE A 118 -2.90 -17.24 5.65
CA ILE A 118 -3.98 -17.60 6.58
C ILE A 118 -5.19 -18.15 5.80
N GLY A 119 -5.58 -17.48 4.71
CA GLY A 119 -6.70 -17.89 3.86
C GLY A 119 -6.49 -19.26 3.21
N ALA A 120 -5.26 -19.66 2.93
CA ALA A 120 -4.96 -20.98 2.38
C ALA A 120 -5.33 -22.13 3.31
N VAL A 121 -5.34 -21.91 4.63
CA VAL A 121 -5.74 -22.93 5.61
C VAL A 121 -7.26 -23.17 5.56
N ALA A 122 -8.05 -22.13 5.33
CA ALA A 122 -9.51 -22.19 5.36
C ALA A 122 -10.17 -22.38 3.98
N PHE A 123 -9.52 -21.90 2.91
CA PHE A 123 -10.12 -21.76 1.58
C PHE A 123 -9.33 -22.47 0.48
N ALA A 124 -8.52 -23.48 0.81
CA ALA A 124 -7.68 -24.19 -0.17
C ALA A 124 -8.44 -24.71 -1.41
N THR A 125 -9.71 -25.05 -1.26
CA THR A 125 -10.58 -25.59 -2.32
C THR A 125 -11.44 -24.54 -3.01
N ASN A 126 -11.59 -23.34 -2.41
CA ASN A 126 -12.38 -22.26 -2.96
C ASN A 126 -11.45 -21.12 -3.40
N LEU A 127 -11.17 -21.08 -4.71
CA LEU A 127 -10.26 -20.11 -5.31
C LEU A 127 -10.71 -18.65 -5.10
N GLU A 128 -12.02 -18.40 -5.13
CA GLU A 128 -12.58 -17.05 -4.98
C GLU A 128 -12.33 -16.50 -3.57
N ALA A 129 -12.61 -17.31 -2.56
CA ALA A 129 -12.34 -16.97 -1.17
C ALA A 129 -10.84 -16.92 -0.84
N LEU A 130 -10.04 -17.77 -1.49
CA LEU A 130 -8.58 -17.78 -1.33
C LEU A 130 -7.94 -16.49 -1.86
N LEU A 131 -8.37 -16.01 -3.03
CA LEU A 131 -7.83 -14.80 -3.65
C LEU A 131 -8.52 -13.51 -3.18
N PHE A 132 -9.42 -13.61 -2.21
CA PHE A 132 -10.15 -12.48 -1.63
C PHE A 132 -9.25 -11.31 -1.19
N PRO A 133 -8.06 -11.50 -0.56
CA PRO A 133 -7.17 -10.40 -0.21
C PRO A 133 -6.67 -9.59 -1.41
N ILE A 134 -6.40 -10.25 -2.54
CA ILE A 134 -6.00 -9.57 -3.79
C ILE A 134 -7.20 -8.82 -4.37
N LEU A 135 -8.38 -9.42 -4.30
CA LEU A 135 -9.62 -8.81 -4.78
C LEU A 135 -9.98 -7.52 -4.01
N ILE A 136 -9.76 -7.47 -2.69
CA ILE A 136 -9.94 -6.26 -1.87
C ILE A 136 -9.11 -5.11 -2.44
N SER A 137 -7.82 -5.34 -2.66
CA SER A 137 -6.89 -4.36 -3.23
C SER A 137 -7.29 -3.96 -4.65
N ALA A 138 -7.74 -4.92 -5.47
CA ALA A 138 -8.19 -4.67 -6.84
C ALA A 138 -9.45 -3.80 -6.91
N VAL A 139 -10.42 -4.00 -6.02
CA VAL A 139 -11.65 -3.19 -5.92
C VAL A 139 -11.37 -1.82 -5.28
N GLY A 140 -10.37 -1.71 -4.41
CA GLY A 140 -9.92 -0.45 -3.85
C GLY A 140 -9.43 0.56 -4.90
N ILE A 141 -8.87 0.09 -6.01
CA ILE A 141 -8.39 0.94 -7.13
C ILE A 141 -9.53 1.76 -7.76
N PRO A 142 -10.62 1.16 -8.29
CA PRO A 142 -11.72 1.92 -8.87
C PRO A 142 -12.45 2.78 -7.83
N VAL A 143 -12.58 2.32 -6.57
CA VAL A 143 -13.16 3.14 -5.49
C VAL A 143 -12.34 4.40 -5.25
N SER A 144 -11.01 4.27 -5.21
CA SER A 144 -10.09 5.40 -5.06
C SER A 144 -10.15 6.34 -6.27
N LEU A 145 -10.33 5.80 -7.48
CA LEU A 145 -10.51 6.59 -8.71
C LEU A 145 -11.79 7.43 -8.63
N VAL A 146 -12.91 6.85 -8.21
CA VAL A 146 -14.18 7.58 -8.04
C VAL A 146 -14.05 8.65 -6.97
N THR A 147 -13.39 8.33 -5.85
CA THR A 147 -13.19 9.27 -4.75
C THR A 147 -12.36 10.48 -5.18
N MET A 148 -11.38 10.31 -6.06
CA MET A 148 -10.54 11.40 -6.57
C MET A 148 -11.37 12.54 -7.18
N PHE A 149 -12.49 12.24 -7.85
CA PHE A 149 -13.36 13.27 -8.45
C PHE A 149 -14.07 14.16 -7.42
N THR A 150 -14.06 13.77 -6.14
CA THR A 150 -14.64 14.56 -5.05
C THR A 150 -13.68 15.61 -4.48
N ALA A 151 -12.39 15.52 -4.82
CA ALA A 151 -11.39 16.50 -4.43
C ALA A 151 -11.66 17.84 -5.12
N ARG A 152 -11.92 18.89 -4.32
CA ARG A 152 -12.03 20.26 -4.80
C ARG A 152 -11.28 21.17 -3.85
N VAL A 153 -10.30 21.88 -4.39
CA VAL A 153 -9.49 22.88 -3.69
C VAL A 153 -9.59 24.17 -4.50
N LYS A 154 -9.88 25.29 -3.85
CA LYS A 154 -9.94 26.61 -4.50
C LYS A 154 -8.91 27.56 -3.90
N GLU A 155 -8.77 27.53 -2.59
CA GLU A 155 -7.79 28.32 -1.86
C GLU A 155 -6.84 27.39 -1.07
N GLU A 156 -5.67 27.90 -0.70
CA GLU A 156 -4.67 27.15 0.06
C GLU A 156 -5.22 26.61 1.39
N LYS A 157 -6.06 27.40 2.08
CA LYS A 157 -6.73 26.99 3.32
C LYS A 157 -7.66 25.78 3.15
N ASP A 158 -8.09 25.48 1.92
CA ASP A 158 -8.98 24.37 1.61
C ASP A 158 -8.23 23.04 1.42
N VAL A 159 -6.89 23.06 1.30
CA VAL A 159 -6.09 21.87 1.00
C VAL A 159 -6.27 20.78 2.07
N ALA A 160 -6.01 21.12 3.33
CA ALA A 160 -6.11 20.14 4.43
C ALA A 160 -7.55 19.62 4.63
N PRO A 161 -8.60 20.48 4.65
CA PRO A 161 -9.99 20.00 4.68
C PRO A 161 -10.36 19.11 3.49
N ALA A 162 -9.89 19.44 2.28
CA ALA A 162 -10.16 18.65 1.08
C ALA A 162 -9.52 17.26 1.15
N LEU A 163 -8.27 17.16 1.61
CA LEU A 163 -7.60 15.88 1.83
C LEU A 163 -8.33 15.02 2.87
N LYS A 164 -8.76 15.62 3.99
CA LYS A 164 -9.54 14.91 5.01
C LYS A 164 -10.88 14.41 4.47
N ARG A 165 -11.58 15.24 3.69
CA ARG A 165 -12.84 14.85 3.04
C ARG A 165 -12.63 13.68 2.09
N LEU A 166 -11.55 13.71 1.30
CA LEU A 166 -11.21 12.62 0.38
C LEU A 166 -11.02 11.30 1.14
N LEU A 167 -10.33 11.31 2.28
CA LEU A 167 -10.18 10.11 3.13
C LEU A 167 -11.53 9.61 3.66
N ILE A 168 -12.38 10.49 4.17
CA ILE A 168 -13.70 10.10 4.70
C ILE A 168 -14.58 9.48 3.61
N VAL A 169 -14.62 10.10 2.42
CA VAL A 169 -15.38 9.59 1.28
C VAL A 169 -14.82 8.25 0.81
N ALA A 170 -13.49 8.12 0.71
CA ALA A 170 -12.84 6.87 0.34
C ALA A 170 -13.18 5.74 1.32
N THR A 171 -13.10 6.01 2.63
CA THR A 171 -13.43 5.01 3.65
C THR A 171 -14.89 4.59 3.55
N GLY A 172 -15.83 5.53 3.39
CA GLY A 172 -17.25 5.22 3.26
C GLY A 172 -17.56 4.38 2.02
N LEU A 173 -17.01 4.77 0.85
CA LEU A 173 -17.19 4.04 -0.40
C LEU A 173 -16.51 2.66 -0.36
N SER A 174 -15.31 2.57 0.19
CA SER A 174 -14.58 1.30 0.35
C SER A 174 -15.32 0.36 1.27
N ALA A 175 -15.83 0.82 2.42
CA ALA A 175 -16.62 -0.01 3.33
C ALA A 175 -17.87 -0.58 2.64
N ALA A 176 -18.60 0.25 1.88
CA ALA A 176 -19.76 -0.20 1.12
C ALA A 176 -19.38 -1.20 0.02
N ALA A 177 -18.30 -0.95 -0.73
CA ALA A 177 -17.83 -1.87 -1.76
C ALA A 177 -17.37 -3.21 -1.15
N MET A 178 -16.63 -3.17 -0.06
CA MET A 178 -16.16 -4.36 0.64
C MET A 178 -17.31 -5.22 1.16
N TYR A 179 -18.38 -4.59 1.64
CA TYR A 179 -19.60 -5.30 2.03
C TYR A 179 -20.14 -6.16 0.87
N PHE A 180 -20.33 -5.60 -0.32
CA PHE A 180 -20.82 -6.40 -1.46
C PHE A 180 -19.82 -7.46 -1.93
N VAL A 181 -18.52 -7.15 -1.91
CA VAL A 181 -17.47 -8.07 -2.35
C VAL A 181 -17.35 -9.28 -1.41
N SER A 182 -17.46 -9.07 -0.10
CA SER A 182 -17.46 -10.15 0.89
C SER A 182 -18.64 -11.11 0.74
N MET A 183 -19.85 -10.57 0.53
CA MET A 183 -21.06 -11.38 0.34
C MET A 183 -21.03 -12.19 -0.96
N TRP A 184 -20.26 -11.72 -1.95
CA TRP A 184 -20.11 -12.40 -3.24
C TRP A 184 -19.00 -13.45 -3.22
N ALA A 185 -17.84 -13.14 -2.64
CA ALA A 185 -16.64 -13.97 -2.75
C ALA A 185 -16.42 -14.94 -1.56
N LEU A 186 -17.03 -14.69 -0.39
CA LEU A 186 -16.90 -15.56 0.79
C LEU A 186 -18.16 -16.43 0.99
N PRO A 187 -17.99 -17.70 1.40
CA PRO A 187 -19.12 -18.56 1.77
C PRO A 187 -19.83 -18.05 3.04
N GLU A 188 -21.10 -18.45 3.24
CA GLU A 188 -21.90 -18.00 4.38
C GLU A 188 -21.24 -18.30 5.74
N SER A 189 -20.56 -19.44 5.85
CA SER A 189 -19.74 -19.80 7.00
C SER A 189 -18.43 -20.47 6.56
N PHE A 190 -17.37 -20.22 7.33
CA PHE A 190 -16.06 -20.84 7.15
C PHE A 190 -15.35 -20.96 8.50
N GLU A 191 -14.41 -21.90 8.60
CA GLU A 191 -13.68 -22.17 9.83
C GLU A 191 -12.23 -21.70 9.70
N ILE A 192 -11.75 -20.91 10.65
CA ILE A 192 -10.33 -20.58 10.80
C ILE A 192 -9.93 -21.01 12.21
N ASN A 193 -8.96 -21.93 12.30
CA ASN A 193 -8.35 -22.34 13.57
C ASN A 193 -9.35 -22.82 14.65
N GLY A 194 -10.41 -23.54 14.25
CA GLY A 194 -11.42 -24.06 15.18
C GLY A 194 -12.57 -23.11 15.51
N GLU A 195 -12.53 -21.87 15.01
CA GLU A 195 -13.64 -20.91 15.15
C GLU A 195 -14.43 -20.76 13.85
N VAL A 196 -15.75 -20.79 13.96
CA VAL A 196 -16.67 -20.61 12.82
C VAL A 196 -16.95 -19.12 12.64
N TYR A 197 -16.48 -18.58 11.53
CA TYR A 197 -16.75 -17.23 11.09
C TYR A 197 -17.85 -17.23 10.03
N THR A 198 -18.62 -16.14 9.98
CA THR A 198 -19.58 -15.89 8.90
C THR A 198 -19.04 -14.78 8.00
N ASN A 199 -19.51 -14.72 6.76
CA ASN A 199 -19.20 -13.62 5.83
C ASN A 199 -19.50 -12.23 6.40
N TRP A 200 -20.43 -12.13 7.36
CA TRP A 200 -20.74 -10.92 8.11
C TRP A 200 -19.69 -10.58 9.18
N MET A 201 -19.12 -11.60 9.82
CA MET A 201 -18.18 -11.44 10.93
C MET A 201 -16.80 -10.94 10.47
N SER A 202 -16.50 -11.03 9.16
CA SER A 202 -15.33 -10.39 8.53
C SER A 202 -15.30 -8.86 8.71
N PHE A 203 -16.42 -8.23 9.07
CA PHE A 203 -16.52 -6.79 9.36
C PHE A 203 -16.56 -6.48 10.87
N SER A 204 -16.65 -7.49 11.72
CA SER A 204 -16.67 -7.32 13.17
C SER A 204 -15.23 -7.21 13.66
N VAL A 205 -14.71 -5.99 13.69
CA VAL A 205 -13.49 -5.67 14.45
C VAL A 205 -13.75 -6.07 15.90
N THR A 206 -13.08 -7.15 16.33
CA THR A 206 -13.00 -7.55 17.74
C THR A 206 -11.54 -7.45 18.15
#